data_AF-A0A9P7GDU3-F1
#
_entry.id   AF-A0A9P7GDU3-F1
#
_cell.length_a   1.000
_cell.length_b   1.000
_cell.length_c   1.000
_cell.angle_alpha   90.00
_cell.angle_beta   90.00
_cell.angle_gamma   90.00
#
_symmetry.space_group_name_H-M   'P 1'
#
loop_
_entity.id
_entity.type
_entity.pdbx_description
1 polymer ?
#
loop_
_entity_poly.entity_id
_entity_poly.type
_entity_poly.pdbx_seq_one_letter_code
_entity_poly.pdbx_strand_id
1 'polypeptide(L)'
;MAGSGSMEPAFYRGDLLFLTNPASQRYQTGDITVYKIPGADIPIVHRILETHDLKAKRKHINAGLPPNQLLLTKGDNNNVDDIELYRGINWLERKHIVGKVRG
;
A
#
# COMPACT_ATOMS: atom_id res chain seq x y z
N MET A 1 -13.39 1.97 -0.44
CA MET A 1 -14.11 2.70 -1.51
C MET A 1 -13.15 3.74 -2.08
N ALA A 2 -12.91 3.74 -3.39
CA ALA A 2 -12.12 4.75 -4.11
C ALA A 2 -12.92 6.07 -4.22
N GLY A 3 -13.22 6.69 -3.06
CA GLY A 3 -14.29 7.67 -2.91
C GLY A 3 -14.02 9.10 -3.42
N SER A 4 -12.81 9.43 -3.87
CA SER A 4 -12.40 10.82 -4.16
C SER A 4 -11.99 11.09 -5.62
N GLY A 5 -12.05 10.11 -6.52
CA GLY A 5 -11.48 10.24 -7.88
C GLY A 5 -9.95 10.27 -7.91
N SER A 6 -9.28 10.08 -6.76
CA SER A 6 -7.82 10.07 -6.66
C SER A 6 -7.15 8.94 -7.42
N MET A 7 -7.90 7.89 -7.75
CA MET A 7 -7.43 6.74 -8.52
C MET A 7 -7.86 6.77 -9.99
N GLU A 8 -8.47 7.86 -10.47
CA GLU A 8 -8.78 7.98 -11.89
C GLU A 8 -7.49 8.14 -12.71
N PRO A 9 -7.41 7.55 -13.92
CA PRO A 9 -8.42 6.76 -14.61
C PRO A 9 -8.41 5.26 -14.27
N ALA A 10 -7.56 4.80 -13.34
CA ALA A 10 -7.41 3.38 -13.03
C ALA A 10 -8.64 2.79 -12.31
N PHE A 11 -9.28 3.56 -11.44
CA PHE A 11 -10.56 3.20 -10.81
C PHE A 11 -11.49 4.40 -10.69
N TYR A 12 -12.78 4.10 -10.80
CA TYR A 12 -13.87 5.04 -10.64
C TYR A 12 -14.69 4.71 -9.40
N ARG A 13 -15.44 5.71 -8.93
CA ARG A 13 -16.43 5.50 -7.88
C ARG A 13 -17.44 4.43 -8.34
N GLY A 14 -17.58 3.39 -7.53
CA GLY A 14 -18.50 2.28 -7.80
C GLY A 14 -17.77 0.99 -8.22
N ASP A 15 -16.49 1.07 -8.55
CA ASP A 15 -15.71 -0.11 -8.92
C ASP A 15 -15.58 -1.10 -7.77
N LEU A 16 -15.82 -2.38 -8.08
CA LEU A 16 -15.62 -3.49 -7.16
C LEU A 16 -14.17 -3.98 -7.27
N LEU A 17 -13.45 -3.90 -6.17
CA LEU A 17 -12.04 -4.32 -6.10
C LEU A 17 -11.90 -5.66 -5.42
N PHE A 18 -11.25 -6.61 -6.10
CA PHE A 18 -10.80 -7.86 -5.48
C PHE A 18 -9.41 -7.67 -4.89
N LEU A 19 -9.27 -7.99 -3.61
CA LEU A 19 -8.03 -7.80 -2.87
C LEU A 19 -7.37 -9.14 -2.55
N THR A 20 -6.05 -9.19 -2.67
CA THR A 20 -5.24 -10.29 -2.16
C THR A 20 -4.15 -9.76 -1.24
N ASN A 21 -3.80 -10.51 -0.21
CA ASN A 21 -2.68 -10.19 0.67
C ASN A 21 -1.88 -11.46 1.03
N PRO A 22 -1.25 -12.13 0.04
CA PRO A 22 -0.47 -13.33 0.31
C PRO A 22 0.76 -12.98 1.13
N ALA A 23 0.87 -13.58 2.31
CA ALA A 23 1.89 -13.25 3.31
C ALA A 23 3.32 -13.38 2.80
N SER A 24 3.60 -14.24 1.82
CA SER A 24 4.92 -14.48 1.23
C SER A 24 5.28 -13.57 0.05
N GLN A 25 4.32 -12.81 -0.46
CA GLN A 25 4.54 -11.99 -1.67
C GLN A 25 5.00 -10.58 -1.30
N ARG A 26 5.99 -10.07 -2.04
CA ARG A 26 6.44 -8.68 -1.94
C ARG A 26 5.53 -7.74 -2.72
N TYR A 27 5.39 -6.52 -2.22
CA TYR A 27 4.81 -5.43 -2.98
C TYR A 27 5.89 -4.83 -3.90
N GLN A 28 5.45 -4.32 -5.05
CA GLN A 28 6.30 -3.72 -6.07
C GLN A 28 5.80 -2.32 -6.42
N THR A 29 6.68 -1.46 -6.93
CA THR A 29 6.28 -0.20 -7.55
C THR A 29 5.25 -0.46 -8.66
N GLY A 30 4.20 0.36 -8.71
CA GLY A 30 3.07 0.20 -9.62
C GLY A 30 1.92 -0.62 -9.06
N ASP A 31 2.12 -1.36 -7.97
CA ASP A 31 1.05 -2.11 -7.31
C ASP A 31 0.01 -1.17 -6.73
N ILE A 32 -1.27 -1.51 -6.86
CA ILE A 32 -2.35 -0.76 -6.22
C ILE A 32 -2.68 -1.44 -4.90
N THR A 33 -2.51 -0.72 -3.81
CA THR A 33 -2.71 -1.24 -2.47
C THR A 33 -3.84 -0.53 -1.74
N VAL A 34 -4.54 -1.31 -0.92
CA VAL A 34 -5.49 -0.82 0.07
C VAL A 34 -4.80 -0.81 1.41
N TYR A 35 -4.65 0.36 2.01
CA TYR A 35 -4.01 0.55 3.30
C TYR A 35 -4.91 1.28 4.28
N LYS A 36 -4.62 1.11 5.57
CA LYS A 36 -5.33 1.78 6.66
C LYS A 36 -4.32 2.46 7.57
N ILE A 37 -4.51 3.75 7.78
CA ILE A 37 -3.73 4.53 8.74
C ILE A 37 -4.29 4.26 10.14
N PRO A 38 -3.44 4.08 11.18
CA PRO A 38 -3.91 3.96 12.55
C PRO A 38 -4.84 5.12 12.94
N GLY A 39 -6.02 4.79 13.47
CA GLY A 39 -7.03 5.79 13.86
C GLY A 39 -7.76 6.47 12.69
N ALA A 40 -7.61 6.00 11.44
CA ALA A 40 -8.50 6.37 10.34
C ALA A 40 -9.60 5.31 10.18
N ASP A 41 -10.84 5.73 10.00
CA ASP A 41 -11.98 4.80 9.86
C ASP A 41 -12.04 4.16 8.47
N ILE A 42 -11.66 4.92 7.44
CA ILE A 42 -11.81 4.53 6.04
C ILE A 42 -10.44 4.14 5.46
N PRO A 43 -10.31 2.95 4.85
CA PRO A 43 -9.09 2.56 4.15
C PRO A 43 -8.93 3.35 2.83
N ILE A 44 -7.68 3.61 2.46
CA ILE A 44 -7.29 4.35 1.26
C ILE A 44 -6.79 3.36 0.22
N VAL A 45 -7.11 3.59 -1.05
CA VAL A 45 -6.66 2.78 -2.19
C VAL A 45 -5.78 3.64 -3.06
N HIS A 46 -4.47 3.39 -3.13
CA HIS A 46 -3.52 4.15 -3.94
C HIS A 46 -2.42 3.27 -4.54
N ARG A 47 -1.66 3.81 -5.50
CA ARG A 47 -0.58 3.11 -6.18
C ARG A 47 0.74 3.30 -5.42
N ILE A 48 1.52 2.23 -5.34
CA ILE A 48 2.87 2.26 -4.79
C ILE A 48 3.79 2.98 -5.77
N LEU A 49 4.36 4.10 -5.31
CA LEU A 49 5.35 4.89 -6.03
C LEU A 49 6.75 4.32 -5.79
N GLU A 50 7.07 4.00 -4.53
CA GLU A 50 8.40 3.49 -4.15
C GLU A 50 8.32 2.33 -3.16
N THR A 51 9.30 1.43 -3.26
CA THR A 51 9.51 0.35 -2.30
C THR A 51 10.95 0.36 -1.80
N HIS A 52 11.14 0.33 -0.48
CA HIS A 52 12.45 0.21 0.14
C HIS A 52 12.51 -1.04 1.01
N ASP A 53 13.52 -1.87 0.78
CA ASP A 53 13.77 -3.04 1.62
C ASP A 53 14.56 -2.63 2.86
N LEU A 54 14.00 -2.88 4.04
CA LEU A 54 14.78 -2.79 5.27
C LEU A 54 15.72 -3.99 5.30
N LYS A 55 17.04 -3.74 5.26
CA LYS A 55 18.05 -4.79 5.44
C LYS A 55 17.75 -5.50 6.75
N ALA A 56 17.30 -6.75 6.65
CA ALA A 56 17.16 -7.61 7.80
C ALA A 56 18.53 -7.66 8.50
N LYS A 57 18.64 -7.09 9.70
CA LYS A 57 19.77 -7.41 10.58
C LYS A 57 19.73 -8.94 10.74
N ARG A 58 20.70 -9.61 10.12
CA ARG A 58 20.72 -11.06 9.92
C ARG A 58 20.45 -11.82 11.22
N LYS A 59 19.38 -12.63 11.22
CA LYS A 59 19.25 -14.00 11.77
C LYS A 59 17.81 -14.21 12.23
N HIS A 60 17.00 -14.82 11.38
CA HIS A 60 16.46 -16.15 11.66
C HIS A 60 15.90 -16.68 10.34
N ILE A 61 16.28 -17.92 10.03
CA ILE A 61 15.67 -18.72 8.98
C ILE A 61 14.20 -18.91 9.37
N ASN A 62 13.34 -18.05 8.85
CA ASN A 62 11.95 -18.37 8.59
C ASN A 62 11.79 -18.23 7.08
N ALA A 63 12.16 -19.30 6.38
CA ALA A 63 11.98 -19.44 4.94
C ALA A 63 10.48 -19.38 4.63
N GLY A 64 9.95 -18.18 4.39
CA GLY A 64 8.53 -17.98 4.10
C GLY A 64 7.98 -16.58 4.38
N LEU A 65 8.66 -15.76 5.20
CA LEU A 65 8.24 -14.37 5.43
C LEU A 65 9.01 -13.40 4.52
N PRO A 66 8.33 -12.49 3.81
CA PRO A 66 8.98 -11.48 3.00
C PRO A 66 9.68 -10.48 3.92
N PRO A 67 10.74 -9.82 3.45
CA PRO A 67 11.43 -8.83 4.26
C PRO A 67 10.50 -7.68 4.63
N ASN A 68 10.86 -6.97 5.70
CA ASN A 68 10.21 -5.72 6.04
C ASN A 68 10.40 -4.73 4.88
N GLN A 69 9.30 -4.38 4.22
CA GLN A 69 9.25 -3.38 3.16
C GLN A 69 8.62 -2.09 3.69
N LEU A 70 9.16 -0.98 3.23
CA LEU A 70 8.62 0.36 3.39
C LEU A 70 8.06 0.80 2.04
N LEU A 71 6.86 1.37 2.04
CA LEU A 71 6.10 1.71 0.85
C LEU A 71 5.72 3.19 0.86
N LEU A 72 5.94 3.89 -0.24
CA LEU A 72 5.37 5.20 -0.51
C LEU A 72 4.27 5.04 -1.55
N THR A 73 3.10 5.61 -1.30
CA THR A 73 1.93 5.51 -2.17
C THR A 73 1.48 6.89 -2.60
N LYS A 74 0.73 6.91 -3.71
CA LYS A 74 0.16 8.10 -4.30
C LYS A 74 -1.11 7.72 -5.07
N GLY A 75 -2.14 8.56 -5.00
CA GLY A 75 -3.28 8.46 -5.91
C GLY A 75 -2.89 8.79 -7.34
N ASP A 76 -3.33 7.99 -8.31
CA ASP A 76 -3.00 8.17 -9.73
C ASP A 76 -3.30 9.60 -10.23
N ASN A 77 -4.41 10.19 -9.77
CA ASN A 77 -4.85 11.56 -10.11
C ASN A 77 -4.39 12.65 -9.12
N ASN A 78 -3.60 12.31 -8.10
CA ASN A 78 -3.09 13.31 -7.16
C ASN A 78 -1.82 13.98 -7.73
N ASN A 79 -1.47 15.19 -7.28
CA ASN A 79 -0.19 15.84 -7.67
C ASN A 79 0.95 15.56 -6.68
N VAL A 80 0.61 15.10 -5.48
CA VAL A 80 1.54 14.84 -4.38
C VAL A 80 1.39 13.40 -3.90
N ASP A 81 2.42 12.89 -3.24
CA ASP A 81 2.37 11.60 -2.55
C ASP A 81 1.53 11.64 -1.26
N ASP A 82 1.35 10.48 -0.64
CA ASP A 82 0.46 10.30 0.50
C ASP A 82 1.11 10.59 1.87
N ILE A 83 2.33 11.13 1.95
CA ILE A 83 3.04 11.31 3.24
C ILE A 83 2.19 12.09 4.25
N GLU A 84 1.50 13.14 3.83
CA GLU A 84 0.62 13.92 4.72
C GLU A 84 -0.58 13.10 5.22
N LEU A 85 -1.07 12.14 4.42
CA LEU A 85 -2.17 11.26 4.80
C LEU A 85 -1.76 10.23 5.85
N TYR A 86 -0.46 9.94 5.96
CA TYR A 86 0.06 8.94 6.88
C TYR A 86 0.08 9.38 8.35
N ARG A 87 -0.25 10.65 8.64
CA ARG A 87 -0.36 11.20 10.00
C ARG A 87 0.91 11.02 10.86
N GLY A 88 2.07 11.30 10.27
CA GLY A 88 3.34 11.41 11.00
C GLY A 88 4.30 10.24 10.83
N ILE A 89 3.95 9.20 10.06
CA ILE A 89 4.92 8.23 9.54
C ILE A 89 5.28 8.57 8.10
N ASN A 90 6.52 8.33 7.68
CA ASN A 90 6.98 8.66 6.32
C ASN A 90 6.84 7.50 5.33
N TRP A 91 6.54 6.30 5.84
CA TRP A 91 6.50 5.07 5.04
C TRP A 91 5.44 4.12 5.59
N LEU A 92 4.73 3.46 4.69
CA LEU A 92 3.82 2.37 5.05
C LEU A 92 4.61 1.06 5.17
N GLU A 93 4.53 0.45 6.35
CA GLU A 93 4.88 -0.96 6.55
C GLU A 93 3.75 -1.90 6.16
N ARG A 94 4.07 -3.19 5.96
CA ARG A 94 3.09 -4.25 5.65
C ARG A 94 1.91 -4.32 6.62
N LYS A 95 2.11 -4.02 7.90
CA LYS A 95 1.03 -4.03 8.91
C LYS A 95 -0.08 -2.99 8.63
N HIS A 96 0.21 -1.95 7.85
CA HIS A 96 -0.78 -0.96 7.44
C HIS A 96 -1.55 -1.41 6.19
N ILE A 97 -1.07 -2.43 5.48
CA ILE A 97 -1.66 -2.89 4.23
C ILE A 97 -2.76 -3.91 4.52
N VAL A 98 -3.97 -3.60 4.06
CA VAL A 98 -5.11 -4.52 4.07
C VAL A 98 -4.95 -5.55 2.94
N GLY A 99 -4.56 -5.08 1.75
CA GLY A 99 -4.25 -5.94 0.61
C GLY A 99 -3.81 -5.16 -0.63
N LYS A 100 -3.61 -5.88 -1.72
CA LYS A 100 -3.33 -5.35 -3.05
C LYS A 100 -4.46 -5.73 -4.00
N VAL A 101 -4.83 -4.82 -4.88
CA VAL A 101 -5.81 -5.09 -5.93
C VAL A 101 -5.24 -6.13 -6.89
N ARG A 102 -6.04 -7.16 -7.16
CA ARG A 102 -5.75 -8.18 -8.17
C ARG A 102 -6.79 -8.07 -9.28
N GLY A 103 -6.32 -7.76 -10.48
CA GLY A 103 -7.05 -7.79 -11.74
C GLY A 103 -6.34 -8.68 -12.73
#